data_AF-A0A1Z9NBV3-F1
#
_entry.id   AF-A0A1Z9NBV3-F1
#
_cell.length_a   1.000
_cell.length_b   1.000
_cell.length_c   1.000
_cell.angle_alpha   90.00
_cell.angle_beta   90.00
_cell.angle_gamma   90.00
#
_symmetry.space_group_name_H-M   'P 1'
#
loop_
_entity.id
_entity.type
_entity.pdbx_description
1 polymer ?
#
loop_
_entity_poly.entity_id
_entity_poly.type
_entity_poly.pdbx_seq_one_letter_code
_entity_poly.pdbx_strand_id
1 'polypeptide(L)'
;MFDLSRSIEDPALGYVFSVSAINSAIGMPMGNQALAASAASAAMSTAMAMGADAEFQSISGIKATRETETYRPLSMNNINYQLPTASSFDDLVLERGVVKKYSDFTIWCNNFINLDIPDLATRAAGVFGVAKKIILVFLWDRNKYVPLMTWTFIDAIPKSIEYSSINAKESNYAIEKITIGYSKFFTIPTPVPL
;
A
#
# COMPACT_ATOMS: atom_id res chain seq x y z
N MET A 1 35.71 7.48 6.20
CA MET A 1 35.37 7.57 4.76
C MET A 1 34.56 6.33 4.46
N PHE A 2 33.24 6.47 4.22
CA PHE A 2 32.42 5.32 3.84
C PHE A 2 32.83 4.93 2.42
N ASP A 3 33.16 3.66 2.23
CA ASP A 3 33.52 3.12 0.92
C ASP A 3 32.24 3.06 0.07
N LEU A 4 32.07 4.05 -0.81
CA LEU A 4 30.89 4.17 -1.67
C LEU A 4 30.84 3.08 -2.74
N SER A 5 31.89 2.27 -2.92
CA SER A 5 31.89 1.20 -3.93
C SER A 5 31.00 0.01 -3.55
N ARG A 6 30.63 -0.14 -2.27
CA ARG A 6 29.75 -1.21 -1.77
C ARG A 6 28.34 -0.74 -1.41
N SER A 7 27.98 0.51 -1.70
CA SER A 7 26.67 1.06 -1.31
C SER A 7 25.47 0.34 -1.93
N ILE A 8 25.68 -0.48 -2.96
CA ILE A 8 24.65 -1.33 -3.60
C ILE A 8 24.36 -2.60 -2.77
N GLU A 9 25.31 -3.04 -1.93
CA GLU A 9 25.20 -4.23 -1.08
C GLU A 9 24.59 -3.90 0.29
N ASP A 10 24.54 -2.61 0.64
CA ASP A 10 23.97 -2.14 1.90
C ASP A 10 22.43 -2.30 1.88
N PRO A 11 21.83 -2.86 2.96
CA PRO A 11 20.39 -3.01 3.02
C PRO A 11 19.68 -1.66 3.06
N ALA A 12 18.52 -1.58 2.41
CA ALA A 12 17.71 -0.37 2.37
C ALA A 12 17.22 0.03 3.78
N LEU A 13 17.24 1.33 4.06
CA LEU A 13 16.74 1.90 5.32
C LEU A 13 15.22 2.07 5.26
N GLY A 14 14.51 1.54 6.26
CA GLY A 14 13.04 1.48 6.27
C GLY A 14 12.30 2.78 6.63
N TYR A 15 12.97 3.94 6.68
CA TYR A 15 12.37 5.20 7.14
C TYR A 15 12.05 6.20 6.03
N VAL A 16 12.56 5.99 4.80
CA VAL A 16 12.22 6.86 3.65
C VAL A 16 11.23 6.12 2.77
N PHE A 17 9.95 6.44 2.92
CA PHE A 17 8.88 5.81 2.15
C PHE A 17 7.79 6.81 1.82
N SER A 18 6.98 6.50 0.83
CA SER A 18 5.78 7.29 0.50
C SER A 18 4.64 6.38 0.05
N VAL A 19 3.42 6.87 0.21
CA VAL A 19 2.21 6.15 -0.21
C VAL A 19 1.45 7.00 -1.23
N SER A 20 0.92 6.34 -2.24
CA SER A 20 0.04 6.96 -3.24
C SER A 20 -1.18 6.09 -3.46
N ALA A 21 -2.35 6.72 -3.57
CA ALA A 21 -3.59 6.06 -3.91
C ALA A 21 -4.11 6.59 -5.24
N ILE A 22 -4.38 5.69 -6.17
CA ILE A 22 -4.94 6.04 -7.48
C ILE A 22 -6.26 5.29 -7.69
N ASN A 23 -7.16 5.86 -8.47
CA ASN A 23 -8.40 5.17 -8.83
C ASN A 23 -8.08 3.88 -9.57
N SER A 24 -8.72 2.77 -9.17
CA SER A 24 -8.67 1.54 -9.97
C SER A 24 -9.30 1.85 -11.33
N ALA A 25 -8.56 1.62 -12.43
CA ALA A 25 -9.08 1.86 -13.76
C ALA A 25 -10.31 0.97 -14.01
N ILE A 26 -11.48 1.61 -14.14
CA ILE A 26 -12.72 0.94 -14.49
C ILE A 26 -12.61 0.52 -15.97
N GLY A 27 -12.52 -0.79 -16.23
CA GLY A 27 -12.85 -1.35 -17.55
C GLY A 27 -11.73 -1.55 -18.58
N MET A 28 -10.44 -1.52 -18.20
CA MET A 28 -9.36 -1.90 -19.14
C MET A 28 -8.89 -3.34 -18.89
N PRO A 29 -8.96 -4.25 -19.89
CA PRO A 29 -8.41 -5.60 -19.80
C PRO A 29 -6.89 -5.55 -19.96
N MET A 30 -6.19 -4.96 -18.99
CA MET A 30 -4.73 -5.00 -18.91
C MET A 30 -4.33 -6.10 -17.92
N GLY A 31 -3.28 -6.86 -18.24
CA GLY A 31 -2.69 -7.78 -17.26
C GLY A 31 -2.27 -7.03 -16.00
N ASN A 32 -2.43 -7.64 -14.82
CA ASN A 32 -2.21 -6.97 -13.53
C ASN A 32 -0.84 -6.26 -13.43
N GLN A 33 0.21 -6.80 -14.07
CA GLN A 33 1.55 -6.17 -14.09
C GLN A 33 1.66 -4.96 -15.01
N ALA A 34 0.96 -4.95 -16.15
CA ALA A 34 0.96 -3.80 -17.06
C ALA A 34 0.19 -2.62 -16.45
N LEU A 35 -0.96 -2.90 -15.84
CA LEU A 35 -1.73 -1.91 -15.09
C LEU A 35 -0.91 -1.34 -13.93
N ALA A 36 -0.16 -2.19 -13.23
CA ALA A 36 0.74 -1.79 -12.15
C ALA A 36 1.88 -0.89 -12.61
N ALA A 37 2.50 -1.17 -13.75
CA ALA A 37 3.59 -0.37 -14.28
C ALA A 37 3.10 1.04 -14.67
N SER A 38 1.95 1.13 -15.36
CA SER A 38 1.34 2.42 -15.67
C SER A 38 0.86 3.18 -14.42
N ALA A 39 0.33 2.45 -13.45
CA ALA A 39 -0.08 2.98 -12.15
C ALA A 39 1.11 3.53 -11.36
N ALA A 40 2.22 2.80 -11.33
CA ALA A 40 3.45 3.21 -10.66
C ALA A 40 4.03 4.48 -11.31
N SER A 41 4.08 4.57 -12.65
CA SER A 41 4.54 5.79 -13.32
C SER A 41 3.65 7.00 -13.04
N ALA A 42 2.32 6.82 -13.03
CA ALA A 42 1.38 7.89 -12.72
C ALA A 42 1.51 8.34 -11.26
N ALA A 43 1.50 7.39 -10.32
CA ALA A 43 1.68 7.66 -8.90
C ALA A 43 3.03 8.31 -8.59
N MET A 44 4.10 7.90 -9.28
CA MET A 44 5.41 8.50 -9.10
C MET A 44 5.44 9.94 -9.60
N SER A 45 4.78 10.24 -10.72
CA SER A 45 4.64 11.63 -11.18
C SER A 45 3.83 12.48 -10.20
N THR A 46 2.75 11.94 -9.62
CA THR A 46 1.94 12.63 -8.60
C THR A 46 2.72 12.86 -7.30
N ALA A 47 3.45 11.84 -6.83
CA ALA A 47 4.28 11.93 -5.62
C ALA A 47 5.37 13.01 -5.77
N MET A 48 5.94 13.16 -6.96
CA MET A 48 6.97 14.16 -7.26
C MET A 48 6.39 15.57 -7.49
N ALA A 49 5.16 15.68 -7.99
CA ALA A 49 4.57 16.97 -8.40
C ALA A 49 3.74 17.68 -7.31
N MET A 50 2.99 16.95 -6.48
CA MET A 50 1.99 17.55 -5.56
C MET A 50 2.41 17.53 -4.08
N GLY A 51 3.59 16.99 -3.79
CA GLY A 51 3.95 16.53 -2.45
C GLY A 51 3.05 15.35 -2.05
N ALA A 52 3.62 14.35 -1.37
CA ALA A 52 2.85 13.18 -0.99
C ALA A 52 1.62 13.60 -0.15
N ASP A 53 0.43 13.46 -0.72
CA ASP A 53 -0.85 13.70 -0.04
C ASP A 53 -1.06 12.76 1.17
N ALA A 54 -0.16 11.77 1.31
CA ALA A 54 -0.18 10.72 2.29
C ALA A 54 1.23 10.42 2.84
N GLU A 55 1.84 11.41 3.51
CA GLU A 55 3.00 11.15 4.38
C GLU A 55 2.51 10.39 5.61
N PHE A 56 3.00 9.16 5.76
CA PHE A 56 2.70 8.31 6.90
C PHE A 56 3.89 8.19 7.83
N GLN A 57 3.60 8.08 9.11
CA GLN A 57 4.60 7.82 10.14
C GLN A 57 4.98 6.34 10.17
N SER A 58 4.00 5.45 10.00
CA SER A 58 4.21 4.01 10.02
C SER A 58 3.31 3.30 9.00
N ILE A 59 3.84 2.21 8.43
CA ILE A 59 3.14 1.31 7.54
C ILE A 59 3.37 -0.10 8.07
N SER A 60 2.30 -0.86 8.27
CA SER A 60 2.37 -2.24 8.73
C SER A 60 1.32 -3.11 8.04
N GLY A 61 1.40 -4.42 8.22
CA GLY A 61 0.44 -5.37 7.62
C GLY A 61 0.74 -5.75 6.16
N ILE A 62 1.94 -5.44 5.65
CA ILE A 62 2.40 -5.96 4.35
C ILE A 62 2.77 -7.44 4.51
N LYS A 63 1.78 -8.34 4.44
CA LYS A 63 1.98 -9.77 4.64
C LYS A 63 1.03 -10.61 3.78
N ALA A 64 1.60 -11.57 3.07
CA ALA A 64 0.87 -12.66 2.39
C ALA A 64 1.23 -13.98 3.06
N THR A 65 0.21 -14.77 3.36
CA THR A 65 0.38 -16.13 3.85
C THR A 65 -0.27 -17.10 2.87
N ARG A 66 0.43 -18.19 2.56
CA ARG A 66 -0.14 -19.29 1.78
C ARG A 66 -0.47 -20.41 2.75
N GLU A 67 -1.74 -20.76 2.81
CA GLU A 67 -2.18 -21.90 3.60
C GLU A 67 -1.64 -23.19 2.96
N THR A 68 -1.29 -24.15 3.80
CA THR A 68 -0.69 -25.43 3.37
C THR A 68 -1.33 -26.59 4.11
N GLU A 69 -1.68 -27.64 3.35
CA GLU A 69 -2.13 -28.91 3.90
C GLU A 69 -0.98 -29.92 3.90
N THR A 70 -0.83 -30.70 4.98
CA THR A 70 0.21 -31.73 5.05
C THR A 70 -0.31 -33.06 4.50
N TYR A 71 0.30 -33.53 3.42
CA TYR A 71 0.04 -34.85 2.86
C TYR A 71 1.16 -35.83 3.22
N ARG A 72 0.80 -36.91 3.93
CA ARG A 72 1.73 -38.00 4.29
C ARG A 72 1.47 -39.23 3.42
N PRO A 73 2.42 -39.65 2.57
CA PRO A 73 2.28 -40.86 1.77
C PRO A 73 2.37 -42.12 2.64
N LEU A 74 1.61 -43.16 2.30
CA LEU A 74 1.50 -44.39 3.10
C LEU A 74 2.78 -45.26 3.13
N SER A 75 3.69 -45.08 2.17
CA SER A 75 4.89 -45.93 1.99
C SER A 75 6.20 -45.26 2.41
N MET A 76 6.22 -43.93 2.62
CA MET A 76 7.43 -43.18 2.95
C MET A 76 7.29 -42.48 4.30
N ASN A 77 7.76 -43.13 5.37
CA ASN A 77 7.58 -42.65 6.75
C ASN A 77 8.42 -41.40 7.11
N ASN A 78 9.41 -41.05 6.28
CA ASN A 78 10.32 -39.93 6.47
C ASN A 78 10.06 -38.74 5.53
N ILE A 79 8.97 -38.75 4.75
CA ILE A 79 8.61 -37.66 3.84
C ILE A 79 7.21 -37.14 4.19
N ASN A 80 7.10 -35.81 4.29
CA ASN A 80 5.82 -35.10 4.35
C ASN A 80 5.79 -34.06 3.22
N TYR A 81 4.71 -34.03 2.45
CA TYR A 81 4.48 -33.02 1.43
C TYR A 81 3.63 -31.88 2.01
N GLN A 82 4.00 -30.64 1.71
CA GLN A 82 3.16 -29.48 2.01
C GLN A 82 2.47 -29.03 0.71
N LEU A 83 1.16 -29.17 0.66
CA LEU A 83 0.33 -28.84 -0.50
C LEU A 83 -0.24 -27.44 -0.33
N PRO A 84 0.07 -26.48 -1.22
CA PRO A 84 -0.49 -25.14 -1.14
C PRO A 84 -1.99 -25.10 -1.42
N THR A 85 -2.73 -24.32 -0.62
CA THR A 85 -4.17 -24.09 -0.78
C THR A 85 -4.44 -22.61 -1.06
N ALA A 86 -5.22 -21.93 -0.21
CA ALA A 86 -5.64 -20.56 -0.37
C ALA A 86 -4.53 -19.56 0.01
N SER A 87 -4.64 -18.34 -0.51
CA SER A 87 -3.76 -17.23 -0.14
C SER A 87 -4.54 -16.27 0.74
N SER A 88 -4.00 -15.98 1.91
CA SER A 88 -4.54 -15.02 2.87
C SER A 88 -3.68 -13.75 2.89
N PHE A 89 -4.33 -12.60 2.93
CA PHE A 89 -3.69 -11.29 2.94
C PHE A 89 -4.10 -10.55 4.21
N ASP A 90 -3.11 -10.08 4.97
CA ASP A 90 -3.37 -9.28 6.17
C ASP A 90 -3.74 -7.85 5.77
N ASP A 91 -4.59 -7.17 6.55
CA ASP A 91 -4.98 -5.79 6.26
C ASP A 91 -3.76 -4.84 6.34
N LEU A 92 -3.71 -3.86 5.44
CA LEU A 92 -2.70 -2.81 5.45
C LEU A 92 -3.09 -1.76 6.50
N VAL A 93 -2.19 -1.48 7.44
CA VAL A 93 -2.41 -0.49 8.50
C VAL A 93 -1.46 0.68 8.29
N LEU A 94 -2.04 1.86 8.13
CA LEU A 94 -1.32 3.11 7.87
C LEU A 94 -1.57 4.08 9.01
N GLU A 95 -0.51 4.61 9.60
CA GLU A 95 -0.62 5.59 10.71
C GLU A 95 0.07 6.89 10.33
N ARG A 96 -0.60 8.01 10.55
CA ARG A 96 -0.03 9.34 10.33
C ARG A 96 -0.55 10.36 11.32
N GLY A 97 0.16 11.48 11.43
CA GLY A 97 -0.34 12.64 12.17
C GLY A 97 -1.47 13.32 11.42
N VAL A 98 -2.47 13.82 12.16
CA VAL A 98 -3.55 14.64 11.58
C VAL A 98 -2.95 15.96 11.09
N VAL A 99 -3.00 16.19 9.78
CA VAL A 99 -2.44 17.38 9.13
C VAL A 99 -3.52 18.40 8.79
N LYS A 100 -3.14 19.68 8.77
CA LYS A 100 -4.03 20.78 8.33
C LYS A 100 -4.18 20.86 6.81
N LYS A 101 -3.29 20.19 6.07
CA LYS A 101 -3.33 20.15 4.61
C LYS A 101 -4.51 19.29 4.18
N TYR A 102 -5.18 19.71 3.10
CA TYR A 102 -6.16 18.90 2.41
C TYR A 102 -5.54 17.54 2.04
N SER A 103 -6.28 16.45 2.27
CA SER A 103 -5.85 15.11 1.89
C SER A 103 -6.97 14.36 1.17
N ASP A 104 -6.77 14.11 -0.12
CA ASP A 104 -7.64 13.29 -0.96
C ASP A 104 -7.79 11.88 -0.39
N PHE A 105 -6.73 11.37 0.24
CA PHE A 105 -6.72 10.05 0.85
C PHE A 105 -7.72 9.94 2.00
N THR A 106 -7.69 10.87 2.96
CA THR A 106 -8.62 10.85 4.10
C THR A 106 -10.05 11.13 3.68
N ILE A 107 -10.28 11.95 2.65
CA ILE A 107 -11.61 12.19 2.10
C ILE A 107 -12.16 10.92 1.47
N TRP A 108 -11.37 10.21 0.67
CA TRP A 108 -11.77 8.92 0.14
C TRP A 108 -12.12 7.93 1.25
N CYS A 109 -11.28 7.82 2.29
CA CYS A 109 -11.54 6.90 3.40
C CYS A 109 -12.82 7.27 4.16
N ASN A 110 -13.03 8.54 4.52
CA ASN A 110 -14.23 8.99 5.23
C ASN A 110 -15.49 8.79 4.39
N ASN A 111 -15.45 9.15 3.11
CA ASN A 111 -16.60 8.98 2.22
C ASN A 111 -16.97 7.50 2.09
N PHE A 112 -15.97 6.63 1.93
CA PHE A 112 -16.19 5.19 1.85
C PHE A 112 -16.88 4.63 3.12
N ILE A 113 -16.38 5.00 4.31
CA ILE A 113 -16.89 4.47 5.58
C ILE A 113 -18.29 5.00 5.89
N ASN A 114 -18.55 6.28 5.62
CA ASN A 114 -19.87 6.87 5.87
C ASN A 114 -20.88 6.56 4.76
N LEU A 115 -20.47 5.81 3.73
CA LEU A 115 -21.26 5.56 2.51
C LEU A 115 -21.67 6.86 1.80
N ASP A 116 -20.96 7.96 2.08
CA ASP A 116 -21.09 9.19 1.32
C ASP A 116 -20.48 8.92 -0.05
N ILE A 117 -21.26 9.14 -1.11
CA ILE A 117 -20.86 8.82 -2.49
C ILE A 117 -19.56 9.59 -2.79
N PRO A 118 -18.38 8.93 -2.81
CA PRO A 118 -17.16 9.62 -3.11
C PRO A 118 -17.08 9.75 -4.62
N ASP A 119 -16.80 10.96 -5.05
CA ASP A 119 -16.43 11.35 -6.40
C ASP A 119 -17.58 11.92 -7.25
N LEU A 120 -17.46 13.22 -7.53
CA LEU A 120 -18.29 13.93 -8.49
C LEU A 120 -18.15 13.30 -9.89
N ALA A 121 -17.02 12.64 -10.19
CA ALA A 121 -16.79 11.95 -11.46
C ALA A 121 -17.58 10.63 -11.58
N THR A 122 -17.75 9.84 -10.52
CA THR A 122 -18.62 8.63 -10.53
C THR A 122 -20.09 9.02 -10.61
N ARG A 123 -20.48 10.14 -9.98
CA ARG A 123 -21.84 10.70 -10.10
C ARG A 123 -22.14 11.20 -11.51
N ALA A 124 -21.18 11.84 -12.19
CA ALA A 124 -21.30 12.29 -13.57
C ALA A 124 -21.33 11.12 -14.58
N ALA A 125 -20.68 9.99 -14.25
CA ALA A 125 -20.63 8.80 -15.10
C ALA A 125 -21.82 7.83 -14.89
N GLY A 126 -22.77 8.12 -13.99
CA GLY A 126 -23.92 7.24 -13.71
C GLY A 126 -23.55 5.92 -13.02
N VAL A 127 -22.37 5.83 -12.42
CA VAL A 127 -21.85 4.61 -11.81
C VAL A 127 -22.10 4.62 -10.30
N PHE A 128 -23.09 3.85 -9.86
CA PHE A 128 -23.34 3.55 -8.45
C PHE A 128 -22.41 2.41 -8.02
N GLY A 129 -21.15 2.71 -7.74
CA GLY A 129 -20.13 1.71 -7.43
C GLY A 129 -19.23 2.11 -6.27
N VAL A 130 -18.83 1.12 -5.47
CA VAL A 130 -17.82 1.27 -4.42
C VAL A 130 -16.47 1.65 -5.06
N ALA A 131 -15.96 2.85 -4.76
CA ALA A 131 -14.73 3.38 -5.34
C ALA A 131 -13.49 2.68 -4.75
N LYS A 132 -13.12 1.53 -5.34
CA LYS A 132 -11.88 0.83 -5.05
C LYS A 132 -10.68 1.61 -5.60
N LYS A 133 -9.55 1.55 -4.89
CA LYS A 133 -8.30 2.17 -5.33
C LYS A 133 -7.18 1.15 -5.44
N ILE A 134 -6.13 1.53 -6.16
CA ILE A 134 -4.83 0.88 -6.11
C ILE A 134 -3.96 1.70 -5.15
N ILE A 135 -3.35 1.03 -4.18
CA ILE A 135 -2.42 1.67 -3.24
C ILE A 135 -1.01 1.24 -3.62
N LEU A 136 -0.11 2.21 -3.68
CA LEU A 136 1.30 2.02 -3.97
C LEU A 136 2.10 2.51 -2.76
N VAL A 137 2.94 1.63 -2.23
CA VAL A 137 3.93 1.98 -1.21
C VAL A 137 5.30 1.93 -1.86
N PHE A 138 6.04 3.02 -1.75
CA PHE A 138 7.40 3.14 -2.28
C PHE A 138 8.39 3.20 -1.13
N LEU A 139 9.41 2.36 -1.17
CA LEU A 139 10.62 2.53 -0.37
C LEU A 139 11.66 3.26 -1.21
N TRP A 140 12.22 4.35 -0.69
CA TRP A 140 13.14 5.20 -1.43
C TRP A 140 14.60 4.95 -1.06
N ASP A 141 15.48 5.19 -2.02
CA ASP A 141 16.90 5.35 -1.74
C ASP A 141 17.14 6.69 -1.02
N ARG A 142 18.14 6.70 -0.12
CA ARG A 142 18.54 7.89 0.64
C ARG A 142 19.08 8.98 -0.28
N ASN A 143 19.81 8.58 -1.33
CA ASN A 143 20.64 9.50 -2.12
C ASN A 143 20.08 9.76 -3.52
N LYS A 144 19.05 9.03 -3.92
CA LYS A 144 18.46 9.11 -5.27
C LYS A 144 16.94 9.12 -5.14
N TYR A 145 16.26 9.88 -6.00
CA TYR A 145 14.80 9.82 -6.16
C TYR A 145 14.37 8.58 -6.95
N VAL A 146 14.93 7.43 -6.58
CA VAL A 146 14.70 6.13 -7.20
C VAL A 146 14.05 5.23 -6.13
N PRO A 147 12.87 4.65 -6.39
CA PRO A 147 12.31 3.67 -5.50
C PRO A 147 13.19 2.42 -5.53
N LEU A 148 13.49 1.84 -4.38
CA LEU A 148 14.20 0.57 -4.24
C LEU A 148 13.23 -0.61 -4.28
N MET A 149 12.05 -0.41 -3.69
CA MET A 149 11.01 -1.42 -3.60
C MET A 149 9.65 -0.75 -3.75
N THR A 150 8.78 -1.35 -4.56
CA THR A 150 7.39 -0.92 -4.70
C THR A 150 6.47 -2.07 -4.31
N TRP A 151 5.53 -1.80 -3.39
CA TRP A 151 4.42 -2.70 -3.10
C TRP A 151 3.15 -2.12 -3.70
N THR A 152 2.44 -2.95 -4.47
CA THR A 152 1.19 -2.54 -5.11
C THR A 152 0.04 -3.39 -4.60
N PHE A 153 -0.94 -2.74 -3.99
CA PHE A 153 -2.16 -3.33 -3.45
C PHE A 153 -3.31 -3.03 -4.40
N ILE A 154 -3.98 -4.07 -4.89
CA ILE A 154 -5.08 -3.96 -5.86
C ILE A 154 -6.41 -4.16 -5.16
N ASP A 155 -7.41 -3.41 -5.63
CA ASP A 155 -8.79 -3.44 -5.13
C ASP A 155 -8.84 -3.14 -3.64
N ALA A 156 -8.11 -2.10 -3.24
CA ALA A 156 -8.03 -1.64 -1.88
C ALA A 156 -9.30 -0.89 -1.47
N ILE A 157 -9.79 -1.19 -0.28
CA ILE A 157 -10.96 -0.59 0.35
C ILE A 157 -10.67 -0.22 1.81
N PRO A 158 -11.05 0.98 2.28
CA PRO A 158 -10.98 1.35 3.68
C PRO A 158 -11.89 0.43 4.53
N LYS A 159 -11.36 -0.10 5.63
CA LYS A 159 -12.12 -0.91 6.60
C LYS A 159 -12.41 -0.14 7.88
N SER A 160 -11.44 0.62 8.38
CA SER A 160 -11.62 1.48 9.55
C SER A 160 -10.73 2.71 9.50
N ILE A 161 -11.18 3.79 10.14
CA ILE A 161 -10.37 4.96 10.50
C ILE A 161 -10.55 5.16 12.00
N GLU A 162 -9.44 5.22 12.72
CA GLU A 162 -9.38 5.43 14.16
C GLU A 162 -8.54 6.69 14.42
N TYR A 163 -9.00 7.56 15.31
CA TYR A 163 -8.23 8.70 15.76
C TYR A 163 -7.76 8.47 17.19
N SER A 164 -6.52 8.86 17.49
CA SER A 164 -5.96 8.77 18.83
C SER A 164 -6.78 9.58 19.83
N SER A 165 -6.69 9.25 21.11
CA SER A 165 -7.34 10.02 22.17
C SER A 165 -6.85 11.47 22.18
N ILE A 166 -7.80 12.40 22.30
CA ILE A 166 -7.52 13.84 22.38
C ILE A 166 -7.67 14.26 23.84
N ASN A 167 -6.56 14.58 24.51
CA ASN A 167 -6.53 14.93 25.93
C ASN A 167 -5.89 16.30 26.14
N ALA A 168 -6.60 17.22 26.80
CA ALA A 168 -6.09 18.57 27.08
C ALA A 168 -4.95 18.60 28.11
N LYS A 169 -4.70 17.51 28.84
CA LYS A 169 -3.65 17.41 29.87
C LYS A 169 -2.30 16.93 29.33
N GLU A 170 -2.29 16.24 28.19
CA GLU A 170 -1.09 15.61 27.64
C GLU A 170 -0.73 16.23 26.29
N SER A 171 0.55 16.57 26.10
CA SER A 171 1.04 17.12 24.82
C SER A 171 1.47 16.00 23.89
N ASN A 172 0.48 15.34 23.25
CA ASN A 172 0.70 14.29 22.26
C ASN A 172 0.21 14.72 20.88
N TYR A 173 0.82 14.17 19.82
CA TYR A 173 0.32 14.35 18.45
C TYR A 173 -0.99 13.58 18.28
N ALA A 174 -1.94 14.20 17.58
CA ALA A 174 -3.13 13.50 17.12
C ALA A 174 -2.75 12.57 15.95
N ILE A 175 -2.93 11.27 16.12
CA ILE A 175 -2.61 10.24 15.13
C ILE A 175 -3.92 9.70 14.56
N GLU A 176 -4.00 9.59 13.24
CA GLU A 176 -5.02 8.81 12.55
C GLU A 176 -4.43 7.47 12.10
N LYS A 177 -5.16 6.40 12.37
CA LYS A 177 -4.85 5.03 11.99
C LYS A 177 -5.91 4.53 11.02
N ILE A 178 -5.47 4.12 9.85
CA ILE A 178 -6.35 3.72 8.75
C ILE A 178 -6.05 2.26 8.42
N THR A 179 -7.07 1.40 8.51
CA THR A 179 -6.98 -0.01 8.14
C THR A 179 -7.62 -0.23 6.79
N ILE A 180 -6.91 -0.91 5.89
CA ILE A 180 -7.29 -1.08 4.49
C ILE A 180 -7.24 -2.56 4.13
N GLY A 181 -8.38 -3.08 3.68
CA GLY A 181 -8.46 -4.41 3.07
C GLY A 181 -8.11 -4.31 1.59
N TYR A 182 -7.47 -5.33 1.05
CA TYR A 182 -7.15 -5.40 -0.38
C TYR A 182 -7.28 -6.84 -0.87
N SER A 183 -7.47 -7.01 -2.18
CA SER A 183 -7.74 -8.35 -2.74
C SER A 183 -6.48 -9.12 -3.10
N LYS A 184 -5.41 -8.41 -3.46
CA LYS A 184 -4.11 -8.98 -3.81
C LYS A 184 -3.02 -7.91 -3.73
N PHE A 185 -1.79 -8.33 -3.46
CA PHE A 185 -0.63 -7.47 -3.67
C PHE A 185 0.48 -8.23 -4.39
N PHE A 186 1.37 -7.46 -5.01
CA PHE A 186 2.65 -7.97 -5.51
C PHE A 186 3.72 -6.90 -5.29
N THR A 187 4.97 -7.33 -5.41
CA THR A 187 6.13 -6.51 -5.17
C THR A 187 6.99 -6.41 -6.42
N ILE A 188 7.55 -5.24 -6.64
CA ILE A 188 8.50 -4.99 -7.72
C ILE A 188 9.76 -4.42 -7.09
N PRO A 189 10.87 -5.20 -7.02
CA PRO A 189 12.16 -4.66 -6.68
C PRO A 189 12.72 -3.90 -7.88
N THR A 190 13.24 -2.71 -7.64
CA THR A 190 13.88 -1.86 -8.65
C THR A 190 15.35 -1.70 -8.27
N PRO A 191 16.24 -2.59 -8.76
CA PRO A 191 17.65 -2.49 -8.47
C PRO A 191 18.18 -1.17 -9.04
N VAL A 192 18.99 -0.46 -8.25
CA VAL A 192 19.63 0.77 -8.70
C VAL A 192 20.62 0.40 -9.82
N PRO A 193 20.53 1.02 -11.02
CA PRO A 193 21.48 0.76 -12.08
C PRO A 193 22.89 1.23 -11.67
N LEU A 194 23.90 0.47 -12.08
CA LEU A 194 25.33 0.74 -11.86
C LEU A 194 25.74 2.12 -12.37
#